data_AF-A0A2U3HYT2-F1
#
_entry.id   AF-A0A2U3HYT2-F1
#
_cell.length_a   1.000
_cell.length_b   1.000
_cell.length_c   1.000
_cell.angle_alpha   90.00
_cell.angle_beta   90.00
_cell.angle_gamma   90.00
#
_symmetry.space_group_name_H-M   'P 1'
#
loop_
_entity.id
_entity.type
_entity.pdbx_description
1 polymer ?
#
loop_
_entity_poly.entity_id
_entity_poly.type
_entity_poly.pdbx_seq_one_letter_code
_entity_poly.pdbx_strand_id
1 'polypeptide(L)'
;MKTKIKFHSFAALGFLCLPLACLANPNALWEIVHDYCEPAAEGAHVQQKCADVNVAGGYAVLKDIVGVAQYLLIPTARVSGIESPALLEPDAPNYFRDAWNARGYVDRALRRTLPRDEVSLAINSASGRTQNQLHIHIDCLASDVAQTLREVGPGIGTEWQPLPVKLRGHTYSAMRIDDAELTHTDPFELLAPYAARRGQTMGEQTLLLAGAVASDGAPVFFLLNDHVQPGNWASSEELQDHTCAVANRSIEKP
;
A
#
# COMPACT_ATOMS: atom_id res chain seq x y z
N MET A 1 -53.68 -52.51 -31.29
CA MET A 1 -52.52 -52.42 -30.39
C MET A 1 -52.27 -50.96 -30.05
N LYS A 2 -52.54 -50.54 -28.80
CA LYS A 2 -52.34 -49.16 -28.32
C LYS A 2 -50.95 -49.06 -27.68
N THR A 3 -50.03 -48.35 -28.33
CA THR A 3 -48.65 -48.19 -27.87
C THR A 3 -48.59 -47.06 -26.83
N LYS A 4 -48.29 -47.39 -25.57
CA LYS A 4 -48.12 -46.42 -24.48
C LYS A 4 -46.77 -45.71 -24.62
N ILE A 5 -46.78 -44.39 -24.78
CA ILE A 5 -45.58 -43.54 -24.70
C ILE A 5 -45.28 -43.28 -23.21
N LYS A 6 -44.14 -43.78 -22.72
CA LYS A 6 -43.64 -43.49 -21.36
C LYS A 6 -42.78 -42.22 -21.40
N PHE A 7 -43.29 -41.12 -20.87
CA PHE A 7 -42.47 -39.95 -20.54
C PHE A 7 -41.56 -40.30 -19.35
N HIS A 8 -40.24 -40.22 -19.54
CA HIS A 8 -39.26 -40.26 -18.46
C HIS A 8 -38.90 -38.81 -18.12
N SER A 9 -39.35 -38.34 -16.96
CA SER A 9 -38.90 -37.06 -16.40
C SER A 9 -37.45 -37.21 -15.93
N PHE A 10 -36.51 -36.57 -16.63
CA PHE A 10 -35.16 -36.36 -16.11
C PHE A 10 -35.21 -35.18 -15.12
N ALA A 11 -35.10 -35.47 -13.83
CA ALA A 11 -34.83 -34.46 -12.82
C ALA A 11 -33.35 -34.06 -12.93
N ALA A 12 -33.09 -32.85 -13.44
CA ALA A 12 -31.76 -32.26 -13.39
C ALA A 12 -31.48 -31.77 -11.96
N LEU A 13 -30.67 -32.52 -11.21
CA LEU A 13 -30.05 -32.00 -9.98
C LEU A 13 -28.97 -31.00 -10.41
N GLY A 14 -29.33 -29.71 -10.40
CA GLY A 14 -28.35 -28.63 -10.49
C GLY A 14 -27.50 -28.62 -9.23
N PHE A 15 -26.25 -29.08 -9.35
CA PHE A 15 -25.22 -28.88 -8.34
C PHE A 15 -24.94 -27.38 -8.24
N LEU A 16 -25.50 -26.73 -7.21
CA LEU A 16 -25.12 -25.38 -6.83
C LEU A 16 -23.71 -25.45 -6.24
N CYS A 17 -22.69 -25.36 -7.09
CA CYS A 17 -21.33 -25.16 -6.64
C CYS A 17 -21.19 -23.69 -6.25
N LEU A 18 -21.60 -23.35 -5.03
CA LEU A 18 -21.23 -22.08 -4.41
C LEU A 18 -19.70 -22.09 -4.26
N PRO A 19 -18.97 -21.11 -4.81
CA PRO A 19 -17.55 -21.02 -4.56
C PRO A 19 -17.40 -20.63 -3.09
N LEU A 20 -17.03 -21.60 -2.26
CA LEU A 20 -16.39 -21.32 -0.98
C LEU A 20 -15.07 -20.64 -1.30
N ALA A 21 -15.10 -19.31 -1.43
CA ALA A 21 -13.90 -18.52 -1.18
C ALA A 21 -13.47 -18.91 0.23
N CYS A 22 -12.37 -19.65 0.36
CA CYS A 22 -11.65 -19.71 1.63
C CYS A 22 -11.38 -18.25 1.98
N LEU A 23 -12.13 -17.72 2.95
CA LEU A 23 -11.86 -16.40 3.52
C LEU A 23 -10.43 -16.48 4.06
N ALA A 24 -9.49 -15.85 3.36
CA ALA A 24 -8.13 -15.69 3.85
C ALA A 24 -8.21 -15.07 5.24
N ASN A 25 -7.41 -15.56 6.19
CA ASN A 25 -7.43 -15.04 7.56
C ASN A 25 -7.15 -13.53 7.53
N PRO A 26 -8.14 -12.66 7.87
CA PRO A 26 -7.93 -11.22 7.79
C PRO A 26 -6.99 -10.71 8.88
N ASN A 27 -6.62 -11.53 9.86
CA ASN A 27 -5.70 -11.17 10.93
C ASN A 27 -4.30 -11.78 10.77
N ALA A 28 -3.97 -12.37 9.61
CA ALA A 28 -2.70 -13.08 9.47
C ALA A 28 -1.48 -12.17 9.70
N LEU A 29 -1.53 -10.91 9.23
CA LEU A 29 -0.46 -9.95 9.50
C LEU A 29 -0.33 -9.59 11.00
N TRP A 30 -1.46 -9.45 11.70
CA TRP A 30 -1.46 -9.23 13.15
C TRP A 30 -0.85 -10.43 13.88
N GLU A 31 -1.29 -11.65 13.56
CA GLU A 31 -0.75 -12.89 14.16
C GLU A 31 0.74 -13.06 13.88
N ILE A 32 1.23 -12.71 12.68
CA ILE A 32 2.66 -12.74 12.37
C ILE A 32 3.43 -11.77 13.27
N VAL A 33 2.99 -10.52 13.38
CA VAL A 33 3.71 -9.51 14.17
C VAL A 33 3.65 -9.86 15.66
N HIS A 34 2.46 -10.11 16.18
CA HIS A 34 2.19 -10.32 17.60
C HIS A 34 2.73 -11.65 18.14
N ASP A 35 2.54 -12.75 17.40
CA ASP A 35 2.89 -14.10 17.92
C ASP A 35 4.33 -14.51 17.57
N TYR A 36 4.96 -13.87 16.59
CA TYR A 36 6.30 -14.25 16.11
C TYR A 36 7.31 -13.11 16.17
N CYS A 37 7.03 -11.96 15.54
CA CYS A 37 8.03 -10.92 15.40
C CYS A 37 8.36 -10.22 16.72
N GLU A 38 7.36 -9.74 17.45
CA GLU A 38 7.57 -9.08 18.75
C GLU A 38 8.22 -10.04 19.77
N PRO A 39 7.71 -11.27 19.99
CA PRO A 39 8.34 -12.17 20.95
C PRO A 39 9.76 -12.58 20.55
N ALA A 40 10.04 -12.77 19.25
CA ALA A 40 11.40 -13.04 18.78
C ALA A 40 12.36 -11.87 19.10
N ALA A 41 11.90 -10.63 18.92
CA ALA A 41 12.68 -9.43 19.24
C ALA A 41 12.93 -9.29 20.76
N GLU A 42 12.02 -9.79 21.59
CA GLU A 42 12.15 -9.86 23.06
C GLU A 42 12.99 -11.06 23.56
N GLY A 43 13.44 -11.94 22.65
CA GLY A 43 14.29 -13.08 22.97
C GLY A 43 13.53 -14.38 23.26
N ALA A 44 12.24 -14.45 22.98
CA ALA A 44 11.47 -15.69 23.05
C ALA A 44 11.96 -16.70 21.99
N HIS A 45 11.84 -17.99 22.31
CA HIS A 45 12.21 -19.06 21.37
C HIS A 45 11.10 -19.34 20.35
N VAL A 46 10.87 -18.38 19.46
CA VAL A 46 9.92 -18.48 18.34
C VAL A 46 10.64 -18.19 17.02
N GLN A 47 10.03 -18.57 15.90
CA GLN A 47 10.59 -18.28 14.58
C GLN A 47 10.59 -16.76 14.32
N GLN A 48 11.74 -16.19 13.98
CA GLN A 48 11.80 -14.81 13.47
C GLN A 48 11.21 -14.77 12.05
N LYS A 49 10.07 -14.09 11.90
CA LYS A 49 9.37 -13.92 10.61
C LYS A 49 9.60 -12.55 10.00
N CYS A 50 9.87 -11.53 10.81
CA CYS A 50 10.11 -10.18 10.34
C CYS A 50 11.60 -9.97 10.05
N ALA A 51 11.88 -9.11 9.07
CA ALA A 51 13.23 -8.66 8.77
C ALA A 51 13.75 -7.69 9.84
N ASP A 52 12.84 -6.96 10.51
CA ASP A 52 13.15 -6.05 11.61
C ASP A 52 11.97 -5.88 12.56
N VAL A 53 12.25 -5.48 13.79
CA VAL A 53 11.26 -4.99 14.76
C VAL A 53 11.85 -3.82 15.52
N ASN A 54 11.24 -2.64 15.39
CA ASN A 54 11.58 -1.47 16.15
C ASN A 54 10.58 -1.27 17.29
N VAL A 55 10.93 -1.79 18.46
CA VAL A 55 10.07 -1.74 19.66
C VAL A 55 9.78 -0.29 20.08
N ALA A 56 10.77 0.60 19.99
CA ALA A 56 10.59 2.01 20.37
C ALA A 56 9.72 2.79 19.37
N GLY A 57 9.83 2.45 18.07
CA GLY A 57 9.00 3.02 17.00
C GLY A 57 7.62 2.38 16.88
N GLY A 58 7.38 1.23 17.54
CA GLY A 58 6.09 0.55 17.52
C GLY A 58 5.74 -0.12 16.19
N TYR A 59 6.73 -0.65 15.46
CA TYR A 59 6.50 -1.32 14.17
C TYR A 59 7.44 -2.49 13.90
N ALA A 60 7.02 -3.35 12.99
CA ALA A 60 7.83 -4.42 12.40
C ALA A 60 7.93 -4.24 10.88
N VAL A 61 9.03 -4.74 10.30
CA VAL A 61 9.24 -4.79 8.85
C VAL A 61 9.22 -6.24 8.40
N LEU A 62 8.26 -6.59 7.56
CA LEU A 62 8.02 -7.95 7.07
C LEU A 62 8.32 -8.03 5.57
N LYS A 63 9.09 -9.04 5.12
CA LYS A 63 9.21 -9.32 3.68
C LYS A 63 7.87 -9.85 3.18
N ASP A 64 7.26 -9.20 2.19
CA ASP A 64 6.01 -9.67 1.60
C ASP A 64 6.25 -11.01 0.86
N ILE A 65 5.23 -11.86 0.83
CA ILE A 65 5.26 -13.11 0.06
C ILE A 65 5.15 -12.85 -1.45
N VAL A 66 4.57 -11.71 -1.83
CA VAL A 66 4.50 -11.18 -3.19
C VAL A 66 5.69 -10.24 -3.42
N GLY A 67 6.15 -10.20 -4.67
CA GLY A 67 7.17 -9.26 -5.12
C GLY A 67 8.62 -9.62 -4.81
N VAL A 68 9.50 -9.27 -5.74
CA VAL A 68 10.93 -9.59 -5.66
C VAL A 68 11.63 -8.82 -4.54
N ALA A 69 11.12 -7.63 -4.21
CA ALA A 69 11.73 -6.73 -3.23
C ALA A 69 10.71 -6.02 -2.30
N GLN A 70 9.43 -6.35 -2.39
CA GLN A 70 8.38 -5.73 -1.57
C GLN A 70 8.53 -6.08 -0.09
N TYR A 71 8.42 -5.06 0.77
CA TYR A 71 8.31 -5.20 2.22
C TYR A 71 7.05 -4.50 2.72
N LEU A 72 6.59 -4.89 3.90
CA LEU A 72 5.51 -4.24 4.62
C LEU A 72 6.05 -3.61 5.90
N LEU A 73 5.66 -2.38 6.18
CA LEU A 73 5.71 -1.86 7.55
C LEU A 73 4.36 -2.11 8.23
N ILE A 74 4.39 -2.73 9.40
CA ILE A 74 3.20 -3.15 10.14
C ILE A 74 3.36 -2.69 11.60
N PRO A 75 2.40 -1.94 12.19
CA PRO A 75 2.47 -1.59 13.59
C PRO A 75 2.46 -2.81 14.51
N THR A 76 3.15 -2.71 15.64
CA THR A 76 3.06 -3.69 16.74
C THR A 76 1.80 -3.46 17.58
N ALA A 77 1.21 -2.26 17.51
CA ALA A 77 -0.13 -2.02 18.03
C ALA A 77 -1.21 -2.55 17.08
N ARG A 78 -2.37 -2.91 17.64
CA ARG A 78 -3.51 -3.36 16.84
C ARG A 78 -4.23 -2.16 16.21
N VAL A 79 -3.83 -1.82 14.99
CA VAL A 79 -4.39 -0.73 14.18
C VAL A 79 -5.01 -1.39 12.95
N SER A 80 -6.30 -1.19 12.69
CA SER A 80 -7.00 -1.96 11.65
C SER A 80 -6.61 -1.60 10.21
N GLY A 81 -6.24 -0.34 9.98
CA GLY A 81 -5.98 0.22 8.66
C GLY A 81 -6.07 1.75 8.66
N ILE A 82 -6.11 2.34 7.46
CA ILE A 82 -6.19 3.79 7.24
C ILE A 82 -7.41 4.45 7.91
N GLU A 83 -8.48 3.69 8.16
CA GLU A 83 -9.68 4.15 8.86
C GLU A 83 -9.51 4.35 10.37
N SER A 84 -8.41 3.88 10.95
CA SER A 84 -8.25 3.85 12.40
C SER A 84 -8.06 5.27 12.95
N PRO A 85 -8.88 5.71 13.93
CA PRO A 85 -8.70 7.02 14.55
C PRO A 85 -7.37 7.15 15.31
N ALA A 86 -6.76 6.01 15.69
CA ALA A 86 -5.45 5.98 16.35
C ALA A 86 -4.32 6.60 15.51
N LEU A 87 -4.50 6.72 14.18
CA LEU A 87 -3.56 7.37 13.28
C LEU A 87 -3.56 8.91 13.41
N LEU A 88 -4.53 9.49 14.10
CA LEU A 88 -4.72 10.94 14.23
C LEU A 88 -4.66 11.41 15.70
N GLU A 89 -4.27 10.52 16.60
CA GLU A 89 -4.03 10.89 18.00
C GLU A 89 -2.73 11.73 18.12
N PRO A 90 -2.63 12.67 19.08
CA PRO A 90 -1.50 13.61 19.16
C PRO A 90 -0.10 12.99 19.19
N ASP A 91 0.03 11.76 19.71
CA ASP A 91 1.29 11.02 19.82
C ASP A 91 1.34 9.80 18.88
N ALA A 92 0.52 9.78 17.83
CA ALA A 92 0.51 8.71 16.84
C ALA A 92 1.89 8.59 16.16
N PRO A 93 2.45 7.37 16.00
CA PRO A 93 3.68 7.19 15.24
C PRO A 93 3.47 7.53 13.77
N ASN A 94 4.42 8.27 13.18
CA ASN A 94 4.44 8.53 11.75
C ASN A 94 4.95 7.28 10.99
N TYR A 95 4.03 6.34 10.75
CA TYR A 95 4.36 5.08 10.09
C TYR A 95 4.84 5.26 8.64
N PHE A 96 4.47 6.35 7.96
CA PHE A 96 5.01 6.67 6.63
C PHE A 96 6.49 7.06 6.68
N ARG A 97 6.90 7.86 7.66
CA ARG A 97 8.32 8.16 7.91
C ARG A 97 9.09 6.87 8.19
N ASP A 98 8.55 6.03 9.05
CA ASP A 98 9.20 4.78 9.43
C ASP A 98 9.30 3.82 8.24
N ALA A 99 8.27 3.77 7.38
CA ALA A 99 8.26 2.96 6.17
C ALA A 99 9.23 3.51 5.12
N TRP A 100 9.34 4.84 5.00
CA TRP A 100 10.34 5.47 4.15
C TRP A 100 11.76 5.10 4.58
N ASN A 101 12.05 5.12 5.88
CA ASN A 101 13.34 4.69 6.43
C ASN A 101 13.60 3.20 6.19
N ALA A 102 12.56 2.37 6.20
CA ALA A 102 12.65 0.94 5.89
C ALA A 102 12.86 0.61 4.40
N ARG A 103 12.83 1.59 3.47
CA ARG A 103 13.11 1.36 2.04
C ARG A 103 14.46 0.68 1.75
N GLY A 104 15.43 0.82 2.66
CA GLY A 104 16.71 0.12 2.55
C GLY A 104 16.59 -1.41 2.52
N TYR A 105 15.48 -2.00 2.98
CA TYR A 105 15.19 -3.42 2.80
C TYR A 105 14.93 -3.77 1.33
N VAL A 106 14.23 -2.91 0.58
CA VAL A 106 14.01 -3.03 -0.87
C VAL A 106 15.36 -2.98 -1.60
N ASP A 107 16.19 -1.97 -1.29
CA ASP A 107 17.53 -1.81 -1.89
C ASP A 107 18.41 -3.06 -1.68
N ARG A 108 18.38 -3.63 -0.46
CA ARG A 108 19.14 -4.86 -0.14
C ARG A 108 18.63 -6.06 -0.92
N ALA A 109 17.31 -6.23 -1.04
CA ALA A 109 16.72 -7.31 -1.83
C ALA A 109 17.10 -7.20 -3.31
N LEU A 110 17.15 -5.98 -3.86
CA LEU A 110 17.57 -5.71 -5.24
C LEU A 110 19.09 -5.66 -5.44
N ARG A 111 19.86 -5.65 -4.35
CA ARG A 111 21.33 -5.48 -4.33
C ARG A 111 21.80 -4.19 -5.03
N ARG A 112 21.00 -3.13 -4.93
CA ARG A 112 21.30 -1.80 -5.47
C ARG A 112 20.49 -0.74 -4.75
N THR A 113 20.99 0.48 -4.71
CA THR A 113 20.21 1.63 -4.24
C THR A 113 19.31 2.10 -5.37
N LEU A 114 18.00 2.16 -5.13
CA LEU A 114 17.06 2.78 -6.05
C LEU A 114 17.17 4.31 -5.98
N PRO A 115 17.03 5.01 -7.11
CA PRO A 115 16.74 6.44 -7.11
C PRO A 115 15.51 6.75 -6.24
N ARG A 116 15.52 7.90 -5.58
CA ARG A 116 14.43 8.34 -4.70
C ARG A 116 13.07 8.29 -5.39
N ASP A 117 13.03 8.64 -6.67
CA ASP A 117 11.81 8.73 -7.48
C ASP A 117 11.37 7.40 -8.11
N GLU A 118 11.97 6.28 -7.68
CA GLU A 118 11.61 4.93 -8.10
C GLU A 118 11.07 4.09 -6.93
N VAL A 119 10.99 4.65 -5.72
CA VAL A 119 10.45 4.01 -4.52
C VAL A 119 9.12 4.66 -4.15
N SER A 120 8.15 3.84 -3.74
CA SER A 120 6.91 4.33 -3.15
C SER A 120 6.48 3.56 -1.92
N LEU A 121 5.62 4.23 -1.15
CA LEU A 121 4.88 3.68 -0.03
C LEU A 121 3.40 3.72 -0.39
N ALA A 122 2.68 2.60 -0.30
CA ALA A 122 1.25 2.55 -0.59
C ALA A 122 0.47 2.00 0.60
N ILE A 123 -0.75 2.51 0.80
CA ILE A 123 -1.71 1.97 1.76
C ILE A 123 -3.09 1.92 1.12
N ASN A 124 -3.66 0.72 1.08
CA ASN A 124 -4.97 0.47 0.48
C ASN A 124 -6.11 0.83 1.45
N SER A 125 -7.27 1.16 0.87
CA SER A 125 -8.50 1.42 1.64
C SER A 125 -8.98 0.17 2.39
N ALA A 126 -10.01 0.32 3.23
CA ALA A 126 -10.66 -0.82 3.87
C ALA A 126 -11.28 -1.80 2.86
N SER A 127 -11.73 -1.30 1.71
CA SER A 127 -12.31 -2.15 0.65
C SER A 127 -11.28 -2.66 -0.36
N GLY A 128 -10.08 -2.07 -0.38
CA GLY A 128 -8.99 -2.43 -1.29
C GLY A 128 -7.99 -3.44 -0.73
N ARG A 129 -8.23 -4.01 0.46
CA ARG A 129 -7.31 -4.90 1.15
C ARG A 129 -7.98 -6.17 1.67
N THR A 130 -7.17 -7.17 2.02
CA THR A 130 -7.64 -8.45 2.60
C THR A 130 -7.24 -8.65 4.06
N GLN A 131 -6.32 -7.83 4.57
CA GLN A 131 -5.81 -7.89 5.94
C GLN A 131 -6.31 -6.70 6.75
N ASN A 132 -6.82 -6.95 7.96
CA ASN A 132 -7.38 -6.00 8.90
C ASN A 132 -6.37 -5.61 9.99
N GLN A 133 -5.12 -5.42 9.57
CA GLN A 133 -4.04 -4.83 10.34
C GLN A 133 -3.39 -3.81 9.41
N LEU A 134 -3.07 -2.60 9.88
CA LEU A 134 -2.41 -1.56 9.11
C LEU A 134 -1.11 -2.11 8.52
N HIS A 135 -0.94 -1.95 7.21
CA HIS A 135 0.29 -2.30 6.52
C HIS A 135 0.55 -1.29 5.42
N ILE A 136 1.77 -0.75 5.39
CA ILE A 136 2.25 0.12 4.32
C ILE A 136 3.16 -0.71 3.42
N HIS A 137 2.82 -0.78 2.15
CA HIS A 137 3.58 -1.48 1.12
C HIS A 137 4.77 -0.63 0.70
N ILE A 138 5.99 -1.14 0.90
CA ILE A 138 7.25 -0.51 0.55
C ILE A 138 7.80 -1.23 -0.68
N ASP A 139 7.77 -0.59 -1.84
CA ASP A 139 8.18 -1.24 -3.08
C ASP A 139 8.58 -0.25 -4.17
N CYS A 140 8.96 -0.80 -5.32
CA CYS A 140 9.21 -0.06 -6.55
C CYS A 140 7.93 0.58 -7.10
N LEU A 141 8.04 1.84 -7.53
CA LEU A 141 7.03 2.42 -8.42
C LEU A 141 7.02 1.69 -9.76
N ALA A 142 5.82 1.52 -10.33
CA ALA A 142 5.71 1.08 -11.71
C ALA A 142 6.41 2.10 -12.64
N SER A 143 7.12 1.60 -13.65
CA SER A 143 7.98 2.45 -14.49
C SER A 143 7.23 3.56 -15.22
N ASP A 144 6.01 3.27 -15.69
CA ASP A 144 5.14 4.23 -16.35
C ASP A 144 4.56 5.26 -15.37
N VAL A 145 4.27 4.86 -14.13
CA VAL A 145 3.85 5.77 -13.05
C VAL A 145 4.99 6.71 -12.67
N ALA A 146 6.20 6.19 -12.46
CA ALA A 146 7.39 7.00 -12.16
C ALA A 146 7.67 8.02 -13.28
N GLN A 147 7.60 7.59 -14.54
CA GLN A 147 7.74 8.49 -15.68
C GLN A 147 6.65 9.57 -15.69
N THR A 148 5.38 9.18 -15.51
CA THR A 148 4.26 10.12 -15.49
C THR A 148 4.43 11.17 -14.38
N LEU A 149 4.86 10.74 -13.18
CA LEU A 149 5.10 11.65 -12.06
C LEU A 149 6.27 12.61 -12.32
N ARG A 150 7.32 12.19 -13.03
CA ARG A 150 8.39 13.11 -13.48
C ARG A 150 7.87 14.16 -14.46
N GLU A 151 6.99 13.77 -15.37
CA GLU A 151 6.43 14.66 -16.39
C GLU A 151 5.46 15.70 -15.81
N VAL A 152 4.54 15.29 -14.93
CA VAL A 152 3.54 16.19 -14.34
C VAL A 152 4.00 16.87 -13.04
N GLY A 153 5.02 16.32 -12.40
CA GLY A 153 5.56 16.76 -11.11
C GLY A 153 5.85 18.26 -10.98
N PRO A 154 6.43 18.94 -11.99
CA PRO A 154 6.64 20.39 -11.94
C PRO A 154 5.36 21.22 -11.72
N GLY A 155 4.19 20.67 -12.05
CA GLY A 155 2.88 21.30 -11.81
C GLY A 155 2.22 20.93 -10.48
N ILE A 156 2.78 19.99 -9.70
CA ILE A 156 2.21 19.58 -8.42
C ILE A 156 2.65 20.57 -7.33
N GLY A 157 1.69 21.33 -6.80
CA GLY A 157 1.88 22.26 -5.69
C GLY A 157 1.67 21.62 -4.32
N THR A 158 1.75 22.42 -3.26
CA THR A 158 1.58 21.98 -1.86
C THR A 158 0.11 21.85 -1.43
N GLU A 159 -0.84 22.00 -2.36
CA GLU A 159 -2.26 21.87 -2.12
C GLU A 159 -2.80 20.68 -2.92
N TRP A 160 -3.76 19.96 -2.34
CA TRP A 160 -4.40 18.84 -3.02
C TRP A 160 -5.12 19.29 -4.30
N GLN A 161 -4.70 18.75 -5.44
CA GLN A 161 -5.32 18.98 -6.75
C GLN A 161 -5.39 17.68 -7.55
N PRO A 162 -6.43 17.46 -8.39
CA PRO A 162 -6.46 16.32 -9.29
C PRO A 162 -5.29 16.37 -10.26
N LEU A 163 -4.64 15.23 -10.50
CA LEU A 163 -3.65 15.10 -11.56
C LEU A 163 -4.33 15.35 -12.92
N PRO A 164 -3.61 15.95 -13.90
CA PRO A 164 -4.13 16.18 -15.24
C PRO A 164 -4.24 14.88 -16.07
N VAL A 165 -3.77 13.77 -15.53
CA VAL A 165 -3.72 12.44 -16.16
C VAL A 165 -4.30 11.39 -15.22
N LYS A 166 -4.78 10.29 -15.79
CA LYS A 166 -5.21 9.13 -15.02
C LYS A 166 -4.04 8.17 -14.82
N LEU A 167 -3.96 7.58 -13.64
CA LEU A 167 -3.05 6.48 -13.34
C LEU A 167 -3.88 5.21 -13.18
N ARG A 168 -3.54 4.14 -13.91
CA ARG A 168 -4.31 2.88 -13.95
C ARG A 168 -5.82 3.04 -14.22
N GLY A 169 -6.21 4.13 -14.89
CA GLY A 169 -7.61 4.43 -15.22
C GLY A 169 -8.36 5.25 -14.16
N HIS A 170 -7.71 5.56 -13.03
CA HIS A 170 -8.27 6.33 -11.93
C HIS A 170 -7.68 7.75 -11.85
N THR A 171 -8.49 8.69 -11.35
CA THR A 171 -8.06 10.09 -11.17
C THR A 171 -7.58 10.27 -9.75
N TYR A 172 -6.25 10.31 -9.58
CA TYR A 172 -5.64 10.62 -8.30
C TYR A 172 -5.58 12.13 -8.08
N SER A 173 -5.84 12.57 -6.84
CA SER A 173 -5.40 13.88 -6.37
C SER A 173 -3.97 13.78 -5.88
N ALA A 174 -3.18 14.83 -6.05
CA ALA A 174 -1.81 14.88 -5.58
C ALA A 174 -1.51 16.21 -4.88
N MET A 175 -0.57 16.16 -3.95
CA MET A 175 0.12 17.34 -3.40
C MET A 175 1.61 17.03 -3.22
N ARG A 176 2.42 18.08 -3.18
CA ARG A 176 3.85 18.00 -2.88
C ARG A 176 4.07 18.18 -1.38
N ILE A 177 4.97 17.38 -0.81
CA ILE A 177 5.46 17.52 0.55
C ILE A 177 6.92 17.93 0.49
N ASP A 178 7.21 19.12 1.02
CA ASP A 178 8.55 19.73 1.11
C ASP A 178 9.24 19.36 2.44
N ASP A 179 9.24 18.07 2.76
CA ASP A 179 9.86 17.47 3.96
C ASP A 179 10.54 16.17 3.53
N ALA A 180 11.84 16.24 3.24
CA ALA A 180 12.59 15.18 2.56
C ALA A 180 12.57 13.82 3.30
N GLU A 181 12.42 13.86 4.62
CA GLU A 181 12.49 12.68 5.49
C GLU A 181 11.22 12.50 6.33
N LEU A 182 10.13 13.21 6.02
CA LEU A 182 8.87 13.18 6.78
C LEU A 182 9.09 13.41 8.30
N THR A 183 10.02 14.31 8.64
CA THR A 183 10.37 14.56 10.04
C THR A 183 9.22 15.24 10.79
N HIS A 184 8.46 16.07 10.08
CA HIS A 184 7.38 16.89 10.63
C HIS A 184 6.03 16.64 9.97
N THR A 185 6.00 15.91 8.85
CA THR A 185 4.79 15.72 8.05
C THR A 185 4.30 14.27 8.12
N ASP A 186 3.10 14.06 8.69
CA ASP A 186 2.40 12.78 8.60
C ASP A 186 1.35 12.81 7.46
N PRO A 187 1.48 11.94 6.44
CA PRO A 187 0.48 11.84 5.36
C PRO A 187 -0.96 11.56 5.81
N PHE A 188 -1.19 10.86 6.92
CA PHE A 188 -2.54 10.64 7.45
C PHE A 188 -3.18 11.94 7.96
N GLU A 189 -2.40 12.78 8.64
CA GLU A 189 -2.86 14.10 9.12
C GLU A 189 -3.17 15.07 7.97
N LEU A 190 -2.47 14.95 6.83
CA LEU A 190 -2.78 15.72 5.62
C LEU A 190 -4.07 15.25 4.93
N LEU A 191 -4.32 13.94 4.95
CA LEU A 191 -5.47 13.32 4.28
C LEU A 191 -6.78 13.54 5.04
N ALA A 192 -6.78 13.39 6.37
CA ALA A 192 -7.98 13.45 7.19
C ALA A 192 -8.87 14.69 6.96
N PRO A 193 -8.34 15.93 7.02
CA PRO A 193 -9.14 17.12 6.73
C PRO A 193 -9.52 17.23 5.24
N TYR A 194 -8.74 16.66 4.32
CA TYR A 194 -9.06 16.64 2.90
C TYR A 194 -10.28 15.76 2.60
N ALA A 195 -10.32 14.55 3.15
CA ALA A 195 -11.45 13.62 3.04
C ALA A 195 -12.72 14.19 3.71
N ALA A 196 -12.59 14.72 4.93
CA ALA A 196 -13.71 15.26 5.69
C ALA A 196 -14.42 16.42 4.96
N ARG A 197 -13.66 17.35 4.34
CA ARG A 197 -14.23 18.46 3.55
C ARG A 197 -15.03 18.01 2.32
N ARG A 198 -14.81 16.77 1.86
CA ARG A 198 -15.51 16.13 0.74
C ARG A 198 -16.67 15.24 1.19
N GLY A 199 -16.94 15.16 2.49
CA GLY A 199 -17.94 14.25 3.05
C GLY A 199 -17.55 12.77 2.94
N GLN A 200 -16.26 12.48 2.82
CA GLN A 200 -15.72 11.13 2.70
C GLN A 200 -15.09 10.68 4.03
N THR A 201 -14.97 9.38 4.22
CA THR A 201 -14.35 8.80 5.40
C THR A 201 -12.93 8.33 5.12
N MET A 202 -12.07 8.27 6.15
CA MET A 202 -10.69 7.77 6.01
C MET A 202 -10.64 6.34 5.48
N GLY A 203 -11.59 5.48 5.84
CA GLY A 203 -11.62 4.09 5.39
C GLY A 203 -11.90 3.88 3.91
N GLU A 204 -12.44 4.89 3.25
CA GLU A 204 -12.66 4.90 1.80
C GLU A 204 -11.43 5.43 1.05
N GLN A 205 -10.42 5.96 1.74
CA GLN A 205 -9.26 6.58 1.11
C GLN A 205 -8.14 5.57 0.88
N THR A 206 -7.26 5.91 -0.06
CA THR A 206 -5.94 5.33 -0.22
C THR A 206 -4.89 6.43 -0.30
N LEU A 207 -3.64 6.10 0.02
CA LEU A 207 -2.50 6.98 -0.18
C LEU A 207 -1.36 6.23 -0.85
N LEU A 208 -0.75 6.86 -1.84
CA LEU A 208 0.60 6.53 -2.28
C LEU A 208 1.53 7.71 -2.06
N LEU A 209 2.65 7.49 -1.38
CA LEU A 209 3.74 8.44 -1.27
C LEU A 209 4.85 8.01 -2.24
N ALA A 210 5.12 8.83 -3.25
CA ALA A 210 6.25 8.67 -4.15
C ALA A 210 7.39 9.60 -3.71
N GLY A 211 8.61 9.06 -3.60
CA GLY A 211 9.79 9.93 -3.56
C GLY A 211 9.87 10.72 -4.86
N ALA A 212 10.40 11.94 -4.79
CA ALA A 212 10.59 12.79 -5.96
C ALA A 212 11.75 13.77 -5.74
N VAL A 213 12.12 14.46 -6.81
CA VAL A 213 13.11 15.54 -6.80
C VAL A 213 12.48 16.74 -7.49
N ALA A 214 12.47 17.90 -6.81
CA ALA A 214 11.97 19.14 -7.36
C ALA A 214 12.90 19.68 -8.47
N SER A 215 12.44 20.68 -9.22
CA SER A 215 13.19 21.26 -10.35
C SER A 215 14.53 21.90 -9.95
N ASP A 216 14.69 22.29 -8.69
CA ASP A 216 15.93 22.82 -8.10
C ASP A 216 16.84 21.72 -7.52
N GLY A 217 16.45 20.45 -7.63
CA GLY A 217 17.20 19.31 -7.10
C GLY A 217 16.85 18.94 -5.65
N ALA A 218 15.94 19.66 -4.99
CA ALA A 218 15.56 19.35 -3.62
C ALA A 218 14.78 18.02 -3.54
N PRO A 219 15.10 17.12 -2.59
CA PRO A 219 14.29 15.93 -2.34
C PRO A 219 12.93 16.33 -1.78
N VAL A 220 11.87 15.88 -2.45
CA VAL A 220 10.47 16.10 -2.04
C VAL A 220 9.71 14.77 -2.09
N PHE A 221 8.43 14.81 -1.74
CA PHE A 221 7.51 13.73 -2.05
C PHE A 221 6.31 14.23 -2.85
N PHE A 222 5.74 13.35 -3.67
CA PHE A 222 4.37 13.50 -4.13
C PHE A 222 3.48 12.54 -3.35
N LEU A 223 2.51 13.09 -2.63
CA LEU A 223 1.48 12.33 -1.95
C LEU A 223 0.24 12.29 -2.84
N LEU A 224 -0.14 11.09 -3.26
CA LEU A 224 -1.28 10.81 -4.11
C LEU A 224 -2.41 10.22 -3.25
N ASN A 225 -3.64 10.64 -3.54
CA ASN A 225 -4.85 10.14 -2.92
C ASN A 225 -5.90 9.79 -3.98
N ASP A 226 -6.61 8.70 -3.72
CA ASP A 226 -7.86 8.33 -4.38
C ASP A 226 -8.82 7.76 -3.32
N HIS A 227 -10.08 7.54 -3.69
CA HIS A 227 -11.11 7.03 -2.79
C HIS A 227 -12.04 6.03 -3.50
N VAL A 228 -12.69 5.20 -2.70
CA VAL A 228 -13.61 4.16 -3.16
C VAL A 228 -14.74 4.77 -4.00
N GLN A 229 -14.93 4.21 -5.19
CA GLN A 229 -15.97 4.58 -6.15
C GLN A 229 -16.48 3.30 -6.85
N PRO A 230 -17.62 3.32 -7.56
CA PRO A 230 -18.06 2.16 -8.33
C PRO A 230 -16.99 1.67 -9.32
N GLY A 231 -16.50 0.44 -9.12
CA GLY A 231 -15.43 -0.14 -9.94
C GLY A 231 -14.01 0.27 -9.53
N ASN A 232 -13.84 0.98 -8.41
CA ASN A 232 -12.55 1.38 -7.85
C ASN A 232 -12.54 1.15 -6.33
N TRP A 233 -11.65 0.28 -5.86
CA TRP A 233 -11.56 -0.10 -4.46
C TRP A 233 -10.55 0.75 -3.67
N ALA A 234 -9.98 1.80 -4.28
CA ALA A 234 -8.93 2.64 -3.68
C ALA A 234 -7.78 1.78 -3.15
N SER A 235 -7.05 1.17 -4.09
CA SER A 235 -5.92 0.29 -3.83
C SER A 235 -4.68 0.86 -4.51
N SER A 236 -4.07 1.89 -3.91
CA SER A 236 -2.91 2.56 -4.52
C SER A 236 -1.67 1.69 -4.69
N GLU A 237 -1.64 0.48 -4.10
CA GLU A 237 -0.67 -0.57 -4.45
C GLU A 237 -0.65 -0.88 -5.96
N GLU A 238 -1.74 -0.64 -6.70
CA GLU A 238 -1.80 -0.81 -8.17
C GLU A 238 -0.79 0.06 -8.96
N LEU A 239 -0.26 1.11 -8.31
CA LEU A 239 0.73 2.02 -8.85
C LEU A 239 2.16 1.54 -8.61
N GLN A 240 2.32 0.46 -7.84
CA GLN A 240 3.59 -0.23 -7.62
C GLN A 240 3.80 -1.32 -8.68
N ASP A 241 5.04 -1.76 -8.82
CA ASP A 241 5.41 -2.92 -9.63
C ASP A 241 6.26 -3.88 -8.81
N HIS A 242 5.64 -4.97 -8.37
CA HIS A 242 6.26 -6.00 -7.54
C HIS A 242 7.36 -6.81 -8.25
N THR A 243 7.50 -6.65 -9.57
CA THR A 243 8.65 -7.19 -10.32
C THR A 243 9.85 -6.25 -10.32
N CYS A 244 9.68 -5.01 -9.84
CA CYS A 244 10.68 -3.96 -9.85
C CYS A 244 11.33 -3.77 -11.22
N ALA A 245 10.55 -3.77 -12.31
CA ALA A 245 11.09 -3.58 -13.66
C ALA A 245 11.84 -2.24 -13.81
N VAL A 246 11.46 -1.24 -13.01
CA VAL A 246 12.14 0.05 -12.90
C VAL A 246 13.64 -0.10 -12.58
N ALA A 247 13.98 -1.12 -11.77
CA ALA A 247 15.33 -1.45 -11.35
C ALA A 247 16.12 -2.27 -12.39
N ASN A 248 15.45 -2.80 -13.41
CA ASN A 248 16.05 -3.66 -14.45
C ASN A 248 16.44 -2.89 -15.72
N ARG A 249 16.37 -1.55 -15.71
CA ARG A 249 16.93 -0.74 -16.79
C ARG A 249 18.44 -0.96 -16.82
N SER A 250 18.88 -1.86 -17.69
CA SER A 250 20.26 -1.98 -18.13
C SER A 250 20.73 -0.60 -18.51
N ILE A 251 21.75 -0.10 -17.80
CA ILE A 251 22.53 1.12 -18.02
C ILE A 251 22.21 1.72 -19.40
N GLU A 252 21.22 2.62 -19.47
CA GLU A 252 21.14 3.54 -20.59
C GLU A 252 22.40 4.38 -20.46
N LYS A 253 23.39 4.02 -21.28
CA LYS A 253 24.64 4.73 -21.37
C LYS A 253 24.31 6.17 -21.78
N PRO A 254 24.88 7.19 -21.10
CA PRO A 254 24.68 8.58 -21.50
C PRO A 254 25.09 8.85 -22.94
#